data_AF-A0A7Y7TSP7-F1
#
_entry.id   AF-A0A7Y7TSP7-F1
#
_cell.length_a   1.000
_cell.length_b   1.000
_cell.length_c   1.000
_cell.angle_alpha   90.00
_cell.angle_beta   90.00
_cell.angle_gamma   90.00
#
_symmetry.space_group_name_H-M   'P 1'
#
loop_
_entity.id
_entity.type
_entity.pdbx_description
1 polymer ?
#
loop_
_entity_poly.entity_id
_entity_poly.type
_entity_poly.pdbx_seq_one_letter_code
_entity_poly.pdbx_strand_id
1 'polypeptide(L)'
;MKIKYSILIALIFSSLISFSQTTIVGTIITGGVSRAYRMYIPAIYNSSNPVPLVFNFHGYGSNSIQQEAYGDFRPIADTANFIIVHPQGLDIGGGAGWNCFGTVASGAADYNFVANLIDTISSQYNINQNRIYSTGMSNGGFMSYDMACFLSSRFAAIASVTGSMTALHRTSCNAAHPTPIMEIHGTTDPVVSYNGVGGIVTCTHIDSLVKFWVNFNNCNPIPAFTALPNTNLTDGCTAEHYVYTGGTNNSSVEFYKIIGGGHSWPGSPYPTTNGNTNQDFKASKEIWRFFSQYSLNTLTNITETQPKENEILVYPNPVNDILTINYSLQIKAIEIYDALGKLIYSENISNQNAIEINTSNWTKGFYFLKANSGNKEYQFKIVK
;
A
#
# COMPACT_ATOMS: atom_id res chain seq x y z
N MET A 1 12.19 66.06 34.09
CA MET A 1 12.84 64.73 34.02
C MET A 1 11.73 63.70 33.78
N LYS A 2 11.53 63.23 32.54
CA LYS A 2 10.50 62.23 32.20
C LYS A 2 11.20 61.09 31.44
N ILE A 3 11.29 59.93 32.07
CA ILE A 3 11.89 58.71 31.51
C ILE A 3 10.79 58.00 30.73
N LYS A 4 10.98 57.82 29.41
CA LYS A 4 10.12 56.96 28.57
C LYS A 4 10.75 55.57 28.54
N TYR A 5 10.05 54.57 29.07
CA TYR A 5 10.39 53.16 28.90
C TYR A 5 9.79 52.67 27.59
N SER A 6 10.62 52.31 26.62
CA SER A 6 10.20 51.55 25.44
C SER A 6 10.30 50.06 25.75
N ILE A 7 9.15 49.38 25.77
CA ILE A 7 9.08 47.92 25.92
C ILE A 7 9.32 47.31 24.53
N LEU A 8 10.42 46.57 24.38
CA LEU A 8 10.72 45.79 23.19
C LEU A 8 10.05 44.41 23.34
N ILE A 9 9.00 44.14 22.58
CA ILE A 9 8.37 42.82 22.52
C ILE A 9 9.18 41.97 21.53
N ALA A 10 9.94 41.01 22.05
CA ALA A 10 10.60 40.00 21.23
C ALA A 10 9.57 38.94 20.82
N LEU A 11 9.15 38.97 19.55
CA LEU A 11 8.35 37.91 18.93
C LEU A 11 9.28 36.73 18.63
N ILE A 12 9.23 35.71 19.49
CA ILE A 12 9.84 34.40 19.22
C ILE A 12 8.98 33.72 18.16
N PHE A 13 9.43 33.72 16.90
CA PHE A 13 8.88 32.85 15.86
C PHE A 13 9.35 31.42 16.16
N SER A 14 8.51 30.61 16.80
CA SER A 14 8.64 29.16 16.71
C SER A 14 8.31 28.77 15.27
N SER A 15 9.30 28.24 14.56
CA SER A 15 9.08 27.62 13.25
C SER A 15 8.23 26.37 13.45
N LEU A 16 6.91 26.54 13.42
CA LEU A 16 5.98 25.45 13.20
C LEU A 16 6.25 24.93 11.79
N ILE A 17 6.86 23.76 11.68
CA ILE A 17 6.95 23.03 10.42
C ILE A 17 5.51 22.59 10.10
N SER A 18 4.79 23.43 9.34
CA SER A 18 3.52 23.04 8.76
C SER A 18 3.80 22.02 7.66
N PHE A 19 3.45 20.76 7.89
CA PHE A 19 3.41 19.78 6.82
C PHE A 19 2.22 20.11 5.92
N SER A 20 2.50 20.66 4.73
CA SER A 20 1.50 20.77 3.68
C SER A 20 1.23 19.38 3.11
N GLN A 21 -0.02 19.13 2.72
CA GLN A 21 -0.31 18.02 1.81
C GLN A 21 0.62 18.12 0.61
N THR A 22 1.23 17.00 0.24
CA THR A 22 2.25 17.01 -0.82
C THR A 22 2.01 15.83 -1.74
N THR A 23 1.90 16.12 -3.04
CA THR A 23 2.02 15.09 -4.07
C THR A 23 3.43 15.11 -4.63
N ILE A 24 4.14 14.01 -4.49
CA ILE A 24 5.46 13.82 -5.08
C ILE A 24 5.35 12.99 -6.36
N VAL A 25 6.21 13.30 -7.33
CA VAL A 25 6.48 12.45 -8.48
C VAL A 25 7.91 11.96 -8.34
N GLY A 26 8.08 10.64 -8.36
CA GLY A 26 9.38 10.01 -8.14
C GLY A 26 9.65 8.92 -9.16
N THR A 27 10.91 8.49 -9.18
CA THR A 27 11.36 7.35 -9.99
C THR A 27 12.24 6.44 -9.15
N ILE A 28 12.16 5.13 -9.38
CA ILE A 28 13.11 4.14 -8.87
C ILE A 28 13.68 3.31 -10.02
N ILE A 29 14.89 2.79 -9.84
CA ILE A 29 15.47 1.82 -10.77
C ILE A 29 15.15 0.41 -10.27
N THR A 30 14.60 -0.42 -11.14
CA THR A 30 14.25 -1.82 -10.85
C THR A 30 14.53 -2.66 -12.09
N GLY A 31 15.32 -3.72 -11.94
CA GLY A 31 15.76 -4.55 -13.08
C GLY A 31 16.52 -3.76 -14.16
N GLY A 32 17.19 -2.65 -13.78
CA GLY A 32 17.87 -1.75 -14.73
C GLY A 32 16.95 -0.78 -15.47
N VAL A 33 15.63 -0.79 -15.19
CA VAL A 33 14.64 0.09 -15.82
C VAL A 33 14.20 1.17 -14.84
N SER A 34 14.11 2.43 -15.31
CA SER A 34 13.52 3.52 -14.54
C SER A 34 11.99 3.41 -14.53
N ARG A 35 11.40 3.35 -13.34
CA ARG A 35 9.97 3.23 -13.12
C ARG A 35 9.47 4.43 -12.32
N ALA A 36 8.47 5.12 -12.85
CA ALA A 36 7.91 6.31 -12.23
C ALA A 36 6.72 5.97 -11.32
N TYR A 37 6.44 6.85 -10.36
CA TYR A 37 5.26 6.79 -9.52
C TYR A 37 4.86 8.20 -9.08
N ARG A 38 3.59 8.34 -8.70
CA ARG A 38 3.04 9.54 -8.07
C ARG A 38 2.52 9.17 -6.69
N MET A 39 2.87 9.91 -5.65
CA MET A 39 2.50 9.56 -4.28
C MET A 39 1.94 10.78 -3.56
N TYR A 40 0.83 10.60 -2.88
CA TYR A 40 0.20 11.61 -2.05
C TYR A 40 0.45 11.32 -0.57
N ILE A 41 0.98 12.33 0.12
CA ILE A 41 1.22 12.32 1.56
C ILE A 41 0.25 13.31 2.19
N PRO A 42 -0.69 12.86 3.04
CA PRO A 42 -1.65 13.75 3.69
C PRO A 42 -0.92 14.68 4.68
N ALA A 43 -1.44 15.89 4.85
CA ALA A 43 -0.86 16.89 5.75
C ALA A 43 -0.74 16.41 7.22
N ILE A 44 -1.63 15.49 7.61
CA ILE A 44 -1.69 14.90 8.95
C ILE A 44 -0.66 13.79 9.19
N TYR A 45 0.12 13.41 8.17
CA TYR A 45 1.20 12.44 8.31
C TYR A 45 2.29 12.95 9.25
N ASN A 46 2.70 12.10 10.18
CA ASN A 46 3.84 12.33 11.06
C ASN A 46 4.65 11.03 11.17
N SER A 47 5.98 11.13 11.03
CA SER A 47 6.90 9.99 11.07
C SER A 47 6.93 9.26 12.42
N SER A 48 6.38 9.83 13.50
CA SER A 48 6.30 9.16 14.81
C SER A 48 5.41 7.93 14.84
N ASN A 49 4.43 7.79 13.93
CA ASN A 49 3.48 6.68 13.92
C ASN A 49 3.49 5.96 12.56
N PRO A 50 3.52 4.62 12.54
CA PRO A 50 3.44 3.87 11.29
C PRO A 50 2.06 4.00 10.65
N VAL A 51 2.00 4.43 9.39
CA VAL A 51 0.75 4.62 8.64
C VAL A 51 0.53 3.54 7.58
N PRO A 52 -0.72 3.24 7.18
CA PRO A 52 -0.98 2.35 6.06
C PRO A 52 -0.47 2.90 4.73
N LEU A 53 -0.20 2.00 3.78
CA LEU A 53 0.19 2.33 2.40
C LEU A 53 -0.81 1.71 1.42
N VAL A 54 -1.38 2.52 0.54
CA VAL A 54 -2.33 2.08 -0.49
C VAL A 54 -1.69 2.21 -1.87
N PHE A 55 -1.68 1.13 -2.64
CA PHE A 55 -1.35 1.15 -4.07
C PHE A 55 -2.63 1.30 -4.89
N ASN A 56 -2.64 2.20 -5.87
CA ASN A 56 -3.78 2.42 -6.75
C ASN A 56 -3.32 2.43 -8.22
N PHE A 57 -3.53 1.30 -8.91
CA PHE A 57 -3.00 1.03 -10.25
C PHE A 57 -3.94 1.52 -11.35
N HIS A 58 -3.36 2.18 -12.36
CA HIS A 58 -4.12 2.65 -13.52
C HIS A 58 -4.49 1.52 -14.50
N GLY A 59 -5.57 1.72 -15.24
CA GLY A 59 -5.96 0.84 -16.36
C GLY A 59 -5.06 0.99 -17.58
N TYR A 60 -5.16 0.06 -18.54
CA TYR A 60 -4.33 0.08 -19.75
C TYR A 60 -4.63 1.32 -20.60
N GLY A 61 -3.58 1.98 -21.10
CA GLY A 61 -3.66 3.25 -21.83
C GLY A 61 -3.87 4.50 -20.95
N SER A 62 -4.12 4.32 -19.65
CA SER A 62 -4.21 5.40 -18.66
C SER A 62 -2.82 5.75 -18.08
N ASN A 63 -2.77 6.57 -17.04
CA ASN A 63 -1.55 6.91 -16.31
C ASN A 63 -1.81 7.22 -14.83
N SER A 64 -0.74 7.39 -14.06
CA SER A 64 -0.78 7.67 -12.62
C SER A 64 -1.57 8.95 -12.25
N ILE A 65 -1.57 9.99 -13.10
CA ILE A 65 -2.33 11.22 -12.86
C ILE A 65 -3.83 10.98 -13.07
N GLN A 66 -4.19 10.27 -14.14
CA GLN A 66 -5.58 9.94 -14.44
C GLN A 66 -6.19 9.04 -13.37
N GLN A 67 -5.46 8.00 -12.92
CA GLN A 67 -5.93 7.13 -11.83
C GLN A 67 -6.12 7.87 -10.51
N GLU A 68 -5.22 8.80 -10.15
CA GLU A 68 -5.42 9.68 -8.99
C GLU A 68 -6.69 10.52 -9.11
N ALA A 69 -7.07 10.92 -10.33
CA ALA A 69 -8.24 11.75 -10.57
C ALA A 69 -9.57 10.97 -10.47
N TYR A 70 -9.74 9.87 -11.21
CA TYR A 70 -11.02 9.14 -11.21
C TYR A 70 -11.16 8.15 -10.05
N GLY A 71 -10.04 7.68 -9.49
CA GLY A 71 -9.98 6.86 -8.29
C GLY A 71 -9.42 7.64 -7.11
N ASP A 72 -9.96 8.84 -6.84
CA ASP A 72 -9.39 9.76 -5.85
C ASP A 72 -9.62 9.26 -4.41
N PHE A 73 -8.51 9.07 -3.68
CA PHE A 73 -8.50 8.74 -2.24
C PHE A 73 -7.96 9.89 -1.39
N ARG A 74 -7.50 11.00 -1.97
CA ARG A 74 -6.79 12.06 -1.21
C ARG A 74 -7.63 12.64 -0.06
N PRO A 75 -8.93 12.96 -0.25
CA PRO A 75 -9.77 13.40 0.87
C PRO A 75 -9.91 12.33 1.98
N ILE A 76 -9.84 11.06 1.62
CA ILE A 76 -9.89 9.95 2.59
C ILE A 76 -8.54 9.87 3.32
N ALA A 77 -7.42 9.93 2.60
CA ALA A 77 -6.08 9.95 3.18
C ALA A 77 -5.89 11.09 4.18
N ASP A 78 -6.44 12.28 3.90
CA ASP A 78 -6.38 13.44 4.79
C ASP A 78 -7.11 13.26 6.13
N THR A 79 -8.02 12.27 6.22
CA THR A 79 -8.78 11.97 7.44
C THR A 79 -8.32 10.67 8.11
N ALA A 80 -7.95 9.68 7.31
CA ALA A 80 -7.63 8.34 7.75
C ALA A 80 -6.13 8.07 7.93
N ASN A 81 -5.29 9.05 7.56
CA ASN A 81 -3.84 9.04 7.72
C ASN A 81 -3.15 7.82 7.08
N PHE A 82 -3.33 7.64 5.78
CA PHE A 82 -2.55 6.68 4.99
C PHE A 82 -1.84 7.41 3.85
N ILE A 83 -0.70 6.87 3.43
CA ILE A 83 -0.02 7.31 2.21
C ILE A 83 -0.60 6.51 1.04
N ILE A 84 -0.85 7.16 -0.09
CA ILE A 84 -1.31 6.49 -1.31
C ILE A 84 -0.33 6.73 -2.46
N VAL A 85 0.00 5.66 -3.17
CA VAL A 85 0.88 5.68 -4.34
C VAL A 85 0.12 5.19 -5.58
N HIS A 86 0.33 5.90 -6.68
CA HIS A 86 -0.15 5.62 -8.02
C HIS A 86 1.06 5.31 -8.90
N PRO A 87 1.44 4.03 -9.03
CA PRO A 87 2.58 3.64 -9.85
C PRO A 87 2.29 3.84 -11.34
N GLN A 88 3.33 4.13 -12.13
CA GLN A 88 3.24 4.27 -13.58
C GLN A 88 3.63 2.96 -14.28
N GLY A 89 2.67 2.38 -15.01
CA GLY A 89 2.90 1.25 -15.90
C GLY A 89 3.78 1.65 -17.08
N LEU A 90 4.52 0.67 -17.61
CA LEU A 90 5.33 0.84 -18.82
C LEU A 90 4.45 0.71 -20.06
N ASP A 91 4.91 1.22 -21.21
CA ASP A 91 4.25 0.90 -22.47
C ASP A 91 4.43 -0.61 -22.77
N ILE A 92 3.32 -1.33 -22.79
CA ILE A 92 3.29 -2.79 -23.06
C ILE A 92 2.78 -3.08 -24.48
N GLY A 93 2.90 -2.10 -25.37
CA GLY A 93 2.48 -2.14 -26.76
C GLY A 93 1.12 -1.47 -26.93
N GLY A 94 1.11 -0.20 -27.34
CA GLY A 94 -0.10 0.58 -27.62
C GLY A 94 -0.59 1.44 -26.46
N GLY A 95 0.13 1.44 -25.32
CA GLY A 95 -0.23 2.23 -24.15
C GLY A 95 0.42 1.72 -22.87
N ALA A 96 0.49 2.60 -21.87
CA ALA A 96 0.99 2.25 -20.55
C ALA A 96 0.09 1.20 -19.86
N GLY A 97 0.68 0.20 -19.23
CA GLY A 97 -0.04 -0.84 -18.50
C GLY A 97 0.85 -1.77 -17.68
N TRP A 98 0.23 -2.86 -17.24
CA TRP A 98 0.79 -3.92 -16.41
C TRP A 98 0.74 -5.25 -17.15
N ASN A 99 1.81 -6.04 -17.06
CA ASN A 99 1.92 -7.34 -17.71
C ASN A 99 1.16 -8.45 -16.97
N CYS A 100 -0.15 -8.26 -16.75
CA CYS A 100 -1.04 -9.18 -16.04
C CYS A 100 -1.99 -9.96 -16.99
N PHE A 101 -1.84 -9.80 -18.30
CA PHE A 101 -2.61 -10.53 -19.32
C PHE A 101 -1.85 -11.69 -19.96
N GLY A 102 -0.51 -11.65 -19.90
CA GLY A 102 0.38 -12.63 -20.50
C GLY A 102 0.63 -13.84 -19.59
N THR A 103 1.86 -14.34 -19.63
CA THR A 103 2.30 -15.36 -18.66
C THR A 103 2.65 -14.70 -17.33
N VAL A 104 2.55 -15.45 -16.23
CA VAL A 104 3.00 -14.96 -14.91
C VAL A 104 4.46 -14.49 -14.94
N ALA A 105 5.31 -15.18 -15.71
CA ALA A 105 6.72 -14.79 -15.88
C ALA A 105 6.87 -13.42 -16.56
N SER A 106 5.99 -13.05 -17.50
CA SER A 106 6.00 -11.72 -18.11
C SER A 106 5.60 -10.60 -17.13
N GLY A 107 4.82 -10.92 -16.09
CA GLY A 107 4.44 -10.00 -15.02
C GLY A 107 5.52 -9.75 -13.96
N ALA A 108 6.55 -10.60 -13.90
CA ALA A 108 7.54 -10.56 -12.81
C ALA A 108 8.26 -9.20 -12.66
N ALA A 109 8.50 -8.49 -13.77
CA ALA A 109 9.11 -7.17 -13.73
C ALA A 109 8.21 -6.12 -13.04
N ASP A 110 6.89 -6.23 -13.20
CA ASP A 110 5.92 -5.35 -12.55
C ASP A 110 5.77 -5.69 -11.06
N TYR A 111 5.80 -6.98 -10.70
CA TYR A 111 5.78 -7.40 -9.30
C TYR A 111 7.05 -6.94 -8.57
N ASN A 112 8.23 -7.12 -9.18
CA ASN A 112 9.49 -6.63 -8.62
C ASN A 112 9.51 -5.12 -8.49
N PHE A 113 8.91 -4.39 -9.45
CA PHE A 113 8.75 -2.95 -9.32
C PHE A 113 7.91 -2.58 -8.10
N VAL A 114 6.75 -3.21 -7.91
CA VAL A 114 5.89 -2.94 -6.74
C VAL A 114 6.62 -3.28 -5.43
N ALA A 115 7.26 -4.44 -5.34
CA ALA A 115 8.03 -4.83 -4.15
C ALA A 115 9.14 -3.81 -3.82
N ASN A 116 9.96 -3.44 -4.81
CA ASN A 116 11.01 -2.44 -4.65
C ASN A 116 10.47 -1.06 -4.30
N LEU A 117 9.28 -0.70 -4.80
CA LEU A 117 8.63 0.56 -4.48
C LEU A 117 8.10 0.58 -3.04
N ILE A 118 7.53 -0.53 -2.55
CA ILE A 118 7.17 -0.67 -1.13
C ILE A 118 8.42 -0.45 -0.26
N ASP A 119 9.53 -1.13 -0.57
CA ASP A 119 10.76 -1.04 0.21
C ASP A 119 11.35 0.38 0.18
N THR A 120 11.33 1.02 -1.00
CA THR A 120 11.79 2.41 -1.16
C THR A 120 10.95 3.38 -0.31
N ILE A 121 9.63 3.30 -0.39
CA ILE A 121 8.73 4.17 0.39
C ILE A 121 8.92 3.90 1.88
N SER A 122 9.03 2.63 2.29
CA SER A 122 9.19 2.22 3.69
C SER A 122 10.53 2.65 4.29
N SER A 123 11.56 2.84 3.46
CA SER A 123 12.85 3.41 3.91
C SER A 123 12.79 4.91 4.16
N GLN A 124 11.81 5.61 3.59
CA GLN A 124 11.68 7.07 3.65
C GLN A 124 10.55 7.53 4.58
N TYR A 125 9.53 6.69 4.76
CA TYR A 125 8.33 6.97 5.55
C TYR A 125 8.07 5.82 6.51
N ASN A 126 7.62 6.16 7.72
CA ASN A 126 7.17 5.17 8.71
C ASN A 126 5.86 4.50 8.22
N ILE A 127 5.99 3.39 7.49
CA ILE A 127 4.88 2.61 6.94
C ILE A 127 4.62 1.38 7.81
N ASN A 128 3.36 1.17 8.18
CA ASN A 128 2.91 -0.07 8.80
C ASN A 128 2.95 -1.21 7.77
N GLN A 129 3.96 -2.08 7.84
CA GLN A 129 4.13 -3.19 6.90
C GLN A 129 2.98 -4.20 6.95
N ASN A 130 2.22 -4.26 8.05
CA ASN A 130 1.03 -5.12 8.14
C ASN A 130 -0.20 -4.50 7.48
N ARG A 131 -0.15 -3.24 7.03
CA ARG A 131 -1.29 -2.49 6.50
C ARG A 131 -0.96 -1.87 5.14
N ILE A 132 -0.51 -2.72 4.24
CA ILE A 132 -0.31 -2.38 2.83
C ILE A 132 -1.44 -3.01 2.03
N TYR A 133 -2.06 -2.21 1.17
CA TYR A 133 -3.24 -2.61 0.41
C TYR A 133 -3.07 -2.25 -1.06
N SER A 134 -3.81 -2.94 -1.94
CA SER A 134 -3.76 -2.62 -3.37
C SER A 134 -5.15 -2.53 -3.99
N THR A 135 -5.33 -1.55 -4.86
CA THR A 135 -6.50 -1.42 -5.71
C THR A 135 -6.12 -0.92 -7.11
N GLY A 136 -7.05 -0.95 -8.03
CA GLY A 136 -6.87 -0.41 -9.36
C GLY A 136 -8.08 -0.64 -10.25
N MET A 137 -8.09 0.04 -11.39
CA MET A 137 -9.16 -0.08 -12.38
C MET A 137 -8.72 -0.91 -13.58
N SER A 138 -9.59 -1.74 -14.15
CA SER A 138 -9.33 -2.45 -15.41
C SER A 138 -8.04 -3.28 -15.31
N ASN A 139 -7.08 -3.15 -16.24
CA ASN A 139 -5.73 -3.73 -16.16
C ASN A 139 -5.04 -3.51 -14.79
N GLY A 140 -5.30 -2.40 -14.10
CA GLY A 140 -4.85 -2.17 -12.72
C GLY A 140 -5.58 -3.01 -11.67
N GLY A 141 -6.87 -3.34 -11.90
CA GLY A 141 -7.62 -4.30 -11.09
C GLY A 141 -7.13 -5.73 -11.27
N PHE A 142 -6.76 -6.13 -12.50
CA PHE A 142 -6.03 -7.38 -12.73
C PHE A 142 -4.70 -7.41 -11.99
N MET A 143 -3.94 -6.31 -12.04
CA MET A 143 -2.68 -6.18 -11.29
C MET A 143 -2.89 -6.28 -9.77
N SER A 144 -4.00 -5.75 -9.23
CA SER A 144 -4.35 -5.94 -7.81
C SER A 144 -4.61 -7.39 -7.43
N TYR A 145 -5.25 -8.18 -8.29
CA TYR A 145 -5.34 -9.63 -8.07
C TYR A 145 -3.97 -10.31 -8.10
N ASP A 146 -3.08 -9.87 -8.98
CA ASP A 146 -1.69 -10.37 -9.01
C ASP A 146 -0.94 -10.04 -7.72
N MET A 147 -1.23 -8.91 -7.07
CA MET A 147 -0.66 -8.60 -5.75
C MET A 147 -1.11 -9.62 -4.70
N ALA A 148 -2.38 -10.02 -4.71
CA ALA A 148 -2.86 -11.09 -3.83
C ALA A 148 -2.21 -12.44 -4.14
N CYS A 149 -1.93 -12.76 -5.40
CA CYS A 149 -1.39 -14.06 -5.78
C CYS A 149 0.13 -14.17 -5.63
N PHE A 150 0.88 -13.15 -6.03
CA PHE A 150 2.33 -13.21 -6.22
C PHE A 150 3.13 -12.33 -5.25
N LEU A 151 2.44 -11.42 -4.53
CA LEU A 151 3.02 -10.61 -3.46
C LEU A 151 2.15 -10.64 -2.19
N SER A 152 1.39 -11.72 -1.95
CA SER A 152 0.48 -11.85 -0.80
C SER A 152 1.16 -11.49 0.53
N SER A 153 2.39 -11.95 0.77
CA SER A 153 3.14 -11.65 2.00
C SER A 153 3.38 -10.16 2.26
N ARG A 154 3.13 -9.28 1.28
CA ARG A 154 3.25 -7.83 1.39
C ARG A 154 1.90 -7.11 1.44
N PHE A 155 0.77 -7.76 1.13
CA PHE A 155 -0.53 -7.10 1.01
C PHE A 155 -1.60 -7.73 1.91
N ALA A 156 -2.15 -6.93 2.82
CA ALA A 156 -3.19 -7.36 3.75
C ALA A 156 -4.56 -7.53 3.10
N ALA A 157 -4.87 -6.76 2.06
CA ALA A 157 -6.14 -6.86 1.32
C ALA A 157 -6.00 -6.21 -0.04
N ILE A 158 -6.82 -6.64 -1.00
CA ILE A 158 -6.92 -5.99 -2.32
C ILE A 158 -8.36 -5.68 -2.70
N ALA A 159 -8.54 -4.71 -3.59
CA ALA A 159 -9.83 -4.40 -4.19
C ALA A 159 -9.68 -4.19 -5.70
N SER A 160 -10.49 -4.84 -6.52
CA SER A 160 -10.48 -4.65 -7.98
C SER A 160 -11.73 -3.89 -8.43
N VAL A 161 -11.54 -2.90 -9.32
CA VAL A 161 -12.63 -2.15 -9.96
C VAL A 161 -12.60 -2.42 -11.45
N THR A 162 -13.68 -3.01 -11.97
CA THR A 162 -13.83 -3.41 -13.38
C THR A 162 -12.64 -4.21 -13.92
N GLY A 163 -11.96 -4.94 -13.03
CA GLY A 163 -10.87 -5.87 -13.33
C GLY A 163 -11.34 -7.33 -13.18
N SER A 164 -10.47 -8.27 -13.49
CA SER A 164 -10.73 -9.71 -13.31
C SER A 164 -9.40 -10.44 -13.15
N MET A 165 -9.42 -11.76 -13.25
CA MET A 165 -8.21 -12.59 -13.38
C MET A 165 -8.25 -13.34 -14.71
N THR A 166 -7.08 -13.48 -15.33
CA THR A 166 -6.92 -14.43 -16.43
C THR A 166 -6.97 -15.86 -15.92
N ALA A 167 -7.34 -16.80 -16.78
CA ALA A 167 -7.37 -18.21 -16.42
C ALA A 167 -5.99 -18.71 -15.96
N LEU A 168 -4.93 -18.23 -16.62
CA LEU A 168 -3.54 -18.55 -16.29
C LEU A 168 -3.17 -18.03 -14.90
N HIS A 169 -3.36 -16.73 -14.65
CA HIS A 169 -3.00 -16.12 -13.37
C HIS A 169 -3.83 -16.70 -12.22
N ARG A 170 -5.13 -16.97 -12.43
CA ARG A 170 -5.99 -17.63 -11.43
C ARG A 170 -5.52 -19.05 -11.10
N THR A 171 -5.07 -19.81 -12.10
CA THR A 171 -4.59 -21.19 -11.88
C THR A 171 -3.21 -21.24 -11.23
N SER A 172 -2.37 -20.23 -11.50
CA SER A 172 -1.04 -20.08 -10.87
C SER A 172 -1.08 -19.36 -9.52
N CYS A 173 -2.25 -18.89 -9.08
CA CYS A 173 -2.39 -18.14 -7.84
C CYS A 173 -2.14 -19.04 -6.63
N ASN A 174 -1.16 -18.67 -5.80
CA ASN A 174 -0.80 -19.39 -4.60
C ASN A 174 -0.50 -18.40 -3.47
N ALA A 175 -1.54 -17.71 -2.99
CA ALA A 175 -1.39 -16.73 -1.92
C ALA A 175 -0.94 -17.40 -0.61
N ALA A 176 -0.04 -16.74 0.12
CA ALA A 176 0.57 -17.28 1.34
C ALA A 176 -0.36 -17.28 2.57
N HIS A 177 -1.49 -16.58 2.50
CA HIS A 177 -2.49 -16.50 3.56
C HIS A 177 -3.89 -16.26 2.96
N PRO A 178 -4.96 -16.51 3.74
CA PRO A 178 -6.30 -16.03 3.37
C PRO A 178 -6.25 -14.54 3.10
N THR A 179 -6.67 -14.11 1.92
CA THR A 179 -6.49 -12.74 1.44
C THR A 179 -7.86 -12.08 1.29
N PRO A 180 -8.22 -11.09 2.12
CA PRO A 180 -9.43 -10.31 1.94
C PRO A 180 -9.49 -9.65 0.55
N ILE A 181 -10.60 -9.91 -0.17
CA ILE A 181 -10.84 -9.41 -1.53
C ILE A 181 -12.10 -8.56 -1.56
N MET A 182 -12.04 -7.42 -2.23
CA MET A 182 -13.22 -6.70 -2.72
C MET A 182 -13.24 -6.70 -4.25
N GLU A 183 -14.39 -6.98 -4.85
CA GLU A 183 -14.61 -6.82 -6.30
C GLU A 183 -15.72 -5.81 -6.55
N ILE A 184 -15.57 -4.96 -7.54
CA ILE A 184 -16.56 -3.97 -7.97
C ILE A 184 -16.68 -4.06 -9.49
N HIS A 185 -17.84 -4.46 -10.01
CA HIS A 185 -17.98 -4.73 -11.44
C HIS A 185 -19.36 -4.40 -12.01
N GLY A 186 -19.37 -3.81 -13.21
CA GLY A 186 -20.59 -3.53 -13.97
C GLY A 186 -21.12 -4.74 -14.73
N THR A 187 -22.41 -5.02 -14.65
CA THR A 187 -23.00 -6.16 -15.38
C THR A 187 -23.08 -5.94 -16.89
N THR A 188 -22.92 -4.69 -17.35
CA THR A 188 -22.94 -4.29 -18.76
C THR A 188 -21.60 -3.66 -19.19
N ASP A 189 -20.52 -4.02 -18.50
CA ASP A 189 -19.17 -3.60 -18.86
C ASP A 189 -18.78 -4.09 -20.27
N PRO A 190 -18.58 -3.19 -21.25
CA PRO A 190 -18.28 -3.56 -22.63
C PRO A 190 -16.79 -3.85 -22.87
N VAL A 191 -15.93 -3.62 -21.89
CA VAL A 191 -14.47 -3.73 -22.01
C VAL A 191 -13.97 -5.00 -21.33
N VAL A 192 -14.31 -5.17 -20.05
CA VAL A 192 -14.07 -6.40 -19.30
C VAL A 192 -15.43 -7.02 -19.04
N SER A 193 -15.82 -7.94 -19.94
CA SER A 193 -17.14 -8.57 -19.87
C SER A 193 -17.39 -9.19 -18.50
N TYR A 194 -18.50 -8.81 -17.87
CA TYR A 194 -18.99 -9.43 -16.64
C TYR A 194 -19.03 -10.95 -16.75
N ASN A 195 -19.55 -11.45 -17.88
CA ASN A 195 -19.73 -12.87 -18.20
C ASN A 195 -18.40 -13.61 -18.44
N GLY A 196 -17.27 -12.89 -18.43
CA GLY A 196 -15.99 -13.38 -18.90
C GLY A 196 -15.91 -13.45 -20.41
N VAL A 197 -14.70 -13.69 -20.92
CA VAL A 197 -14.43 -13.96 -22.33
C VAL A 197 -13.36 -15.05 -22.44
N GLY A 198 -13.57 -16.01 -23.35
CA GLY A 198 -12.52 -16.92 -23.81
C GLY A 198 -11.70 -16.27 -24.92
N GLY A 199 -10.41 -16.61 -25.03
CA GLY A 199 -9.51 -16.03 -26.05
C GLY A 199 -8.07 -15.87 -25.57
N ILE A 200 -7.28 -15.02 -26.26
CA ILE A 200 -5.86 -14.76 -25.92
C ILE A 200 -5.74 -14.03 -24.58
N VAL A 201 -6.62 -13.04 -24.32
CA VAL A 201 -6.82 -12.46 -22.98
C VAL A 201 -8.10 -13.09 -22.43
N THR A 202 -7.94 -14.05 -21.52
CA THR A 202 -9.08 -14.66 -20.84
C THR A 202 -9.50 -13.76 -19.68
N CYS A 203 -10.78 -13.50 -19.54
CA CYS A 203 -11.34 -12.85 -18.34
C CYS A 203 -12.25 -13.86 -17.66
N THR A 204 -12.03 -14.10 -16.37
CA THR A 204 -12.89 -14.99 -15.59
C THR A 204 -14.24 -14.32 -15.36
N HIS A 205 -15.34 -15.07 -15.55
CA HIS A 205 -16.69 -14.65 -15.16
C HIS A 205 -16.70 -14.15 -13.72
N ILE A 206 -17.24 -12.95 -13.46
CA ILE A 206 -17.06 -12.26 -12.18
C ILE A 206 -17.68 -13.03 -11.00
N ASP A 207 -18.89 -13.60 -11.14
CA ASP A 207 -19.45 -14.43 -10.06
C ASP A 207 -18.59 -15.69 -9.79
N SER A 208 -17.95 -16.24 -10.82
CA SER A 208 -17.03 -17.38 -10.68
C SER A 208 -15.72 -16.97 -10.01
N LEU A 209 -15.22 -15.76 -10.28
CA LEU A 209 -14.03 -15.19 -9.64
C LEU A 209 -14.28 -14.89 -8.16
N VAL A 210 -15.42 -14.29 -7.82
CA VAL A 210 -15.84 -14.07 -6.43
C VAL A 210 -15.94 -15.41 -5.70
N LYS A 211 -16.59 -16.41 -6.31
CA LYS A 211 -16.66 -17.79 -5.74
C LYS A 211 -15.28 -18.42 -5.56
N PHE A 212 -14.34 -18.21 -6.47
CA PHE A 212 -12.97 -18.70 -6.32
C PHE A 212 -12.34 -18.18 -5.03
N TRP A 213 -12.44 -16.86 -4.76
CA TRP A 213 -11.88 -16.27 -3.55
C TRP A 213 -12.66 -16.61 -2.27
N VAL A 214 -13.99 -16.74 -2.35
CA VAL A 214 -14.82 -17.25 -1.25
C VAL A 214 -14.35 -18.65 -0.83
N ASN A 215 -14.10 -19.53 -1.80
CA ASN A 215 -13.58 -20.87 -1.55
C ASN A 215 -12.14 -20.84 -1.04
N PHE A 216 -11.26 -20.02 -1.64
CA PHE A 216 -9.86 -19.88 -1.23
C PHE A 216 -9.73 -19.44 0.23
N ASN A 217 -10.54 -18.45 0.63
CA ASN A 217 -10.57 -17.93 2.01
C ASN A 217 -11.37 -18.81 2.97
N ASN A 218 -12.06 -19.85 2.49
CA ASN A 218 -12.99 -20.66 3.28
C ASN A 218 -14.09 -19.83 3.95
N CYS A 219 -14.62 -18.83 3.24
CA CYS A 219 -15.74 -18.00 3.72
C CYS A 219 -17.06 -18.79 3.68
N ASN A 220 -18.07 -18.31 4.43
CA ASN A 220 -19.44 -18.78 4.27
C ASN A 220 -19.90 -18.53 2.82
N PRO A 221 -20.36 -19.56 2.08
CA PRO A 221 -20.77 -19.41 0.69
C PRO A 221 -22.10 -18.63 0.52
N ILE A 222 -22.85 -18.39 1.60
CA ILE A 222 -24.07 -17.59 1.61
C ILE A 222 -23.72 -16.16 2.05
N PRO A 223 -23.83 -15.15 1.19
CA PRO A 223 -23.50 -13.78 1.54
C PRO A 223 -24.62 -13.10 2.34
N ALA A 224 -24.25 -12.14 3.16
CA ALA A 224 -25.18 -11.06 3.52
C ALA A 224 -25.38 -10.18 2.28
N PHE A 225 -26.65 -9.99 1.89
CA PHE A 225 -27.03 -9.20 0.72
C PHE A 225 -27.64 -7.86 1.13
N THR A 226 -27.23 -6.80 0.46
CA THR A 226 -27.81 -5.46 0.59
C THR A 226 -27.97 -4.83 -0.79
N ALA A 227 -29.20 -4.45 -1.17
CA ALA A 227 -29.40 -3.53 -2.28
C ALA A 227 -29.10 -2.11 -1.79
N LEU A 228 -28.16 -1.42 -2.45
CA LEU A 228 -27.84 -0.03 -2.08
C LEU A 228 -29.00 0.89 -2.49
N PRO A 229 -29.28 1.96 -1.72
CA PRO A 229 -30.25 2.96 -2.12
C PRO A 229 -29.87 3.58 -3.48
N ASN A 230 -30.80 3.54 -4.44
CA ASN A 230 -30.65 4.27 -5.70
C ASN A 230 -30.96 5.75 -5.46
N THR A 231 -29.92 6.53 -5.25
CA THR A 231 -29.95 7.97 -4.96
C THR A 231 -29.79 8.82 -6.22
N ASN A 232 -29.17 8.28 -7.28
CA ASN A 232 -29.05 8.95 -8.57
C ASN A 232 -29.89 8.24 -9.64
N LEU A 233 -31.13 8.70 -9.79
CA LEU A 233 -32.10 8.11 -10.72
C LEU A 233 -31.79 8.32 -12.21
N THR A 234 -30.70 9.02 -12.54
CA THR A 234 -30.36 9.40 -13.93
C THR A 234 -29.10 8.73 -14.45
N ASP A 235 -28.37 8.00 -13.61
CA ASP A 235 -27.13 7.32 -14.02
C ASP A 235 -27.36 5.98 -14.73
N GLY A 236 -28.61 5.50 -14.76
CA GLY A 236 -29.02 4.31 -15.51
C GLY A 236 -28.58 2.97 -14.90
N CYS A 237 -28.17 2.95 -13.63
CA CYS A 237 -27.73 1.73 -12.97
C CYS A 237 -28.11 1.69 -11.48
N THR A 238 -27.92 0.55 -10.83
CA THR A 238 -28.06 0.38 -9.38
C THR A 238 -26.92 -0.48 -8.84
N ALA A 239 -26.74 -0.52 -7.52
CA ALA A 239 -25.70 -1.32 -6.89
C ALA A 239 -26.26 -2.33 -5.89
N GLU A 240 -25.71 -3.54 -5.94
CA GLU A 240 -25.96 -4.63 -4.99
C GLU A 240 -24.64 -4.97 -4.29
N HIS A 241 -24.68 -5.18 -2.98
CA HIS A 241 -23.53 -5.52 -2.16
C HIS A 241 -23.71 -6.88 -1.51
N TYR A 242 -22.72 -7.74 -1.71
CA TYR A 242 -22.65 -9.09 -1.17
C TYR A 242 -21.43 -9.20 -0.27
N VAL A 243 -21.61 -9.67 0.97
CA VAL A 243 -20.54 -9.85 1.95
C VAL A 243 -20.47 -11.31 2.38
N TYR A 244 -19.38 -11.98 2.06
CA TYR A 244 -19.07 -13.36 2.44
C TYR A 244 -18.12 -13.35 3.64
N THR A 245 -18.66 -13.53 4.84
CA THR A 245 -17.90 -13.49 6.11
C THR A 245 -17.49 -14.89 6.58
N GLY A 246 -16.78 -14.96 7.71
CA GLY A 246 -16.42 -16.22 8.36
C GLY A 246 -15.27 -16.97 7.69
N GLY A 247 -14.49 -16.29 6.84
CA GLY A 247 -13.29 -16.85 6.26
C GLY A 247 -12.22 -17.14 7.30
N THR A 248 -11.26 -17.98 6.92
CA THR A 248 -10.08 -18.30 7.72
C THR A 248 -9.38 -17.01 8.15
N ASN A 249 -9.02 -16.93 9.43
CA ASN A 249 -8.39 -15.76 10.05
C ASN A 249 -9.21 -14.46 9.88
N ASN A 250 -10.54 -14.59 9.94
CA ASN A 250 -11.51 -13.50 9.77
C ASN A 250 -11.43 -12.79 8.41
N SER A 251 -10.82 -13.42 7.40
CA SER A 251 -10.88 -12.93 6.03
C SER A 251 -12.33 -12.90 5.53
N SER A 252 -12.61 -11.98 4.60
CA SER A 252 -13.90 -11.89 3.93
C SER A 252 -13.71 -11.63 2.44
N VAL A 253 -14.78 -11.88 1.69
CA VAL A 253 -14.89 -11.44 0.30
C VAL A 253 -16.10 -10.53 0.19
N GLU A 254 -15.91 -9.34 -0.37
CA GLU A 254 -17.00 -8.41 -0.67
C GLU A 254 -17.16 -8.22 -2.18
N PHE A 255 -18.39 -8.10 -2.65
CA PHE A 255 -18.69 -7.88 -4.06
C PHE A 255 -19.76 -6.79 -4.23
N TYR A 256 -19.40 -5.71 -4.92
CA TYR A 256 -20.33 -4.72 -5.43
C TYR A 256 -20.67 -5.04 -6.89
N LYS A 257 -21.87 -5.56 -7.12
CA LYS A 257 -22.42 -5.83 -8.44
C LYS A 257 -23.22 -4.62 -8.90
N ILE A 258 -22.79 -3.98 -9.97
CA ILE A 258 -23.42 -2.76 -10.48
C ILE A 258 -24.34 -3.14 -11.64
N ILE A 259 -25.64 -3.26 -11.35
CA ILE A 259 -26.66 -3.64 -12.32
C ILE A 259 -26.82 -2.52 -13.35
N GLY A 260 -26.55 -2.83 -14.62
CA GLY A 260 -26.54 -1.82 -15.69
C GLY A 260 -25.32 -0.89 -15.68
N GLY A 261 -24.34 -1.14 -14.81
CA GLY A 261 -23.06 -0.42 -14.77
C GLY A 261 -22.13 -0.82 -15.92
N GLY A 262 -21.35 0.14 -16.40
CA GLY A 262 -20.31 -0.05 -17.42
C GLY A 262 -18.89 -0.12 -16.85
N HIS A 263 -17.90 0.10 -17.72
CA HIS A 263 -16.48 0.14 -17.39
C HIS A 263 -16.08 1.48 -16.76
N SER A 264 -16.40 1.65 -15.48
CA SER A 264 -16.26 2.91 -14.75
C SER A 264 -15.86 2.72 -13.29
N TRP A 265 -15.37 3.78 -12.66
CA TRP A 265 -15.13 3.84 -11.23
C TRP A 265 -16.35 4.46 -10.52
N PRO A 266 -17.12 3.71 -9.70
CA PRO A 266 -18.31 4.24 -9.06
C PRO A 266 -18.02 5.50 -8.22
N GLY A 267 -18.83 6.53 -8.46
CA GLY A 267 -18.67 7.83 -7.82
C GLY A 267 -17.65 8.76 -8.46
N SER A 268 -16.96 8.35 -9.53
CA SER A 268 -16.08 9.24 -10.29
C SER A 268 -16.88 10.38 -10.92
N PRO A 269 -16.42 11.64 -10.83
CA PRO A 269 -17.06 12.76 -11.54
C PRO A 269 -16.69 12.79 -13.03
N TYR A 270 -15.76 11.94 -13.48
CA TYR A 270 -15.30 11.87 -14.86
C TYR A 270 -16.15 10.87 -15.64
N PRO A 271 -16.96 11.33 -16.62
CA PRO A 271 -17.79 10.43 -17.41
C PRO A 271 -16.93 9.51 -18.29
N THR A 272 -17.42 8.31 -18.53
CA THR A 272 -16.83 7.34 -19.46
C THR A 272 -17.77 7.13 -20.65
N THR A 273 -17.20 6.76 -21.80
CA THR A 273 -17.99 6.30 -22.97
C THR A 273 -18.28 4.80 -22.90
N ASN A 274 -17.75 4.08 -21.91
CA ASN A 274 -17.83 2.63 -21.79
C ASN A 274 -19.00 2.18 -20.91
N GLY A 275 -20.14 2.85 -20.99
CA GLY A 275 -21.37 2.56 -20.24
C GLY A 275 -21.57 3.43 -19.00
N ASN A 276 -22.52 3.04 -18.16
CA ASN A 276 -22.99 3.86 -17.03
C ASN A 276 -22.00 3.87 -15.86
N THR A 277 -21.87 5.02 -15.21
CA THR A 277 -21.12 5.17 -13.95
C THR A 277 -22.08 5.31 -12.80
N ASN A 278 -22.11 4.33 -11.89
CA ASN A 278 -22.95 4.41 -10.71
C ASN A 278 -22.49 5.54 -9.78
N GLN A 279 -23.41 6.39 -9.36
CA GLN A 279 -23.17 7.55 -8.50
C GLN A 279 -23.79 7.39 -7.10
N ASP A 280 -24.36 6.22 -6.79
CA ASP A 280 -25.02 5.96 -5.49
C ASP A 280 -24.04 5.81 -4.33
N PHE A 281 -22.79 5.46 -4.63
CA PHE A 281 -21.72 5.36 -3.65
C PHE A 281 -20.38 5.77 -4.26
N LYS A 282 -19.39 5.99 -3.39
CA LYS A 282 -18.01 6.29 -3.80
C LYS A 282 -17.14 5.06 -3.58
N ALA A 283 -16.67 4.42 -4.66
CA ALA A 283 -15.87 3.20 -4.56
C ALA A 283 -14.62 3.40 -3.70
N SER A 284 -13.91 4.53 -3.82
CA SER A 284 -12.72 4.82 -2.99
C SER A 284 -13.02 4.79 -1.49
N LYS A 285 -14.22 5.26 -1.08
CA LYS A 285 -14.65 5.26 0.32
C LYS A 285 -14.91 3.84 0.83
N GLU A 286 -15.62 3.04 0.04
CA GLU A 286 -15.94 1.65 0.41
C GLU A 286 -14.70 0.75 0.39
N ILE A 287 -13.78 0.96 -0.56
CA ILE A 287 -12.49 0.29 -0.61
C ILE A 287 -11.67 0.60 0.65
N TRP A 288 -11.61 1.87 1.08
CA TRP A 288 -10.93 2.20 2.33
C TRP A 288 -11.63 1.60 3.56
N ARG A 289 -12.97 1.66 3.64
CA ARG A 289 -13.74 0.99 4.69
C ARG A 289 -13.34 -0.48 4.77
N PHE A 290 -13.23 -1.15 3.64
CA PHE A 290 -12.80 -2.54 3.56
C PHE A 290 -11.36 -2.74 4.02
N PHE A 291 -10.40 -2.05 3.42
CA PHE A 291 -8.97 -2.17 3.76
C PHE A 291 -8.70 -1.93 5.24
N SER A 292 -9.34 -0.91 5.82
CA SER A 292 -9.10 -0.50 7.20
C SER A 292 -9.38 -1.59 8.25
N GLN A 293 -10.11 -2.64 7.88
CA GLN A 293 -10.47 -3.76 8.75
C GLN A 293 -9.36 -4.83 8.85
N TYR A 294 -8.37 -4.81 7.96
CA TYR A 294 -7.42 -5.93 7.81
C TYR A 294 -5.97 -5.55 8.07
N SER A 295 -5.23 -6.49 8.64
CA SER A 295 -3.77 -6.43 8.79
C SER A 295 -3.14 -7.80 8.63
N LEU A 296 -1.94 -7.88 8.02
CA LEU A 296 -1.26 -9.15 7.69
C LEU A 296 -1.04 -10.06 8.91
N ASN A 297 -0.69 -9.49 10.06
CA ASN A 297 -0.49 -10.23 11.31
C ASN A 297 -1.73 -11.01 11.76
N THR A 298 -2.93 -10.44 11.57
CA THR A 298 -4.19 -11.14 11.85
C THR A 298 -4.45 -12.26 10.84
N LEU A 299 -4.13 -12.02 9.56
CA LEU A 299 -4.36 -12.96 8.46
C LEU A 299 -3.38 -14.13 8.41
N THR A 300 -2.20 -13.98 8.99
CA THR A 300 -1.18 -15.04 9.05
C THR A 300 -1.20 -15.80 10.37
N ASN A 301 -2.01 -15.39 11.35
CA ASN A 301 -1.92 -15.80 12.76
C ASN A 301 -0.53 -15.60 13.37
N ILE A 302 0.34 -14.85 12.70
CA ILE A 302 1.60 -14.40 13.24
C ILE A 302 1.25 -13.13 14.00
N THR A 303 1.03 -13.26 15.30
CA THR A 303 1.08 -12.08 16.18
C THR A 303 2.47 -11.48 15.99
N GLU A 304 2.55 -10.20 15.65
CA GLU A 304 3.78 -9.44 15.86
C GLU A 304 4.10 -9.66 17.34
N THR A 305 5.08 -10.52 17.58
CA THR A 305 5.72 -10.56 18.87
C THR A 305 6.27 -9.15 19.03
N GLN A 306 5.95 -8.50 20.16
CA GLN A 306 6.85 -7.52 20.74
C GLN A 306 8.28 -7.96 20.42
N PRO A 307 9.12 -7.07 19.86
CA PRO A 307 10.34 -7.42 19.11
C PRO A 307 10.92 -8.67 19.73
N LYS A 308 10.93 -9.79 18.97
CA LYS A 308 11.19 -11.15 19.46
C LYS A 308 12.11 -11.04 20.65
N GLU A 309 11.76 -11.62 21.82
CA GLU A 309 12.72 -11.68 22.93
C GLU A 309 14.09 -12.04 22.32
N ASN A 310 15.03 -11.09 22.39
CA ASN A 310 16.31 -11.09 21.69
C ASN A 310 16.43 -10.49 20.26
N GLU A 311 15.84 -9.32 19.98
CA GLU A 311 16.08 -8.57 18.72
C GLU A 311 16.68 -7.16 18.93
N ILE A 312 17.49 -6.70 17.98
CA ILE A 312 18.03 -5.33 17.87
C ILE A 312 17.55 -4.75 16.53
N LEU A 313 16.89 -3.60 16.58
CA LEU A 313 16.39 -2.85 15.42
C LEU A 313 17.20 -1.55 15.27
N VAL A 314 17.59 -1.22 14.04
CA VAL A 314 18.44 -0.05 13.73
C VAL A 314 17.78 0.75 12.61
N TYR A 315 17.29 1.95 12.92
CA TYR A 315 16.52 2.77 11.99
C TYR A 315 16.62 4.27 12.31
N PRO A 316 16.30 5.18 11.36
CA PRO A 316 16.15 4.91 9.94
C PRO A 316 17.49 4.48 9.33
N ASN A 317 17.43 3.71 8.24
CA ASN A 317 18.61 3.27 7.51
C ASN A 317 18.26 3.27 6.01
N PRO A 318 18.66 4.29 5.22
CA PRO A 318 19.68 5.30 5.53
C PRO A 318 19.30 6.33 6.62
N VAL A 319 20.27 6.80 7.40
CA VAL A 319 20.09 7.78 8.47
C VAL A 319 20.50 9.18 8.05
N ASN A 320 19.63 10.19 8.27
CA ASN A 320 19.95 11.60 7.96
C ASN A 320 20.56 12.37 9.13
N ASP A 321 20.03 12.25 10.34
CA ASP A 321 20.52 13.01 11.49
C ASP A 321 20.54 12.18 12.76
N ILE A 322 19.45 11.48 13.09
CA ILE A 322 19.35 10.66 14.30
C ILE A 322 19.18 9.20 13.92
N LEU A 323 20.07 8.34 14.43
CA LEU A 323 19.99 6.89 14.33
C LEU A 323 19.40 6.34 15.64
N THR A 324 18.30 5.63 15.56
CA THR A 324 17.67 4.95 16.68
C THR A 324 18.03 3.46 16.68
N ILE A 325 18.45 2.96 17.84
CA ILE A 325 18.72 1.54 18.08
C ILE A 325 17.79 1.06 19.18
N ASN A 326 16.79 0.26 18.85
CA ASN A 326 15.92 -0.39 19.83
C ASN A 326 16.40 -1.81 20.09
N TYR A 327 16.31 -2.29 21.33
CA TYR A 327 16.72 -3.64 21.67
C TYR A 327 15.88 -4.22 22.80
N SER A 328 15.58 -5.52 22.70
CA SER A 328 14.81 -6.28 23.70
C SER A 328 15.65 -7.29 24.49
N LEU A 329 16.94 -7.44 24.16
CA LEU A 329 17.93 -8.24 24.92
C LEU A 329 18.82 -7.36 25.81
N GLN A 330 19.37 -7.95 26.88
CA GLN A 330 20.46 -7.34 27.64
C GLN A 330 21.73 -7.27 26.78
N ILE A 331 21.94 -6.13 26.14
CA ILE A 331 23.22 -5.75 25.54
C ILE A 331 24.07 -5.01 26.58
N LYS A 332 25.38 -5.26 26.58
CA LYS A 332 26.33 -4.60 27.49
C LYS A 332 26.91 -3.33 26.88
N ALA A 333 27.15 -3.36 25.57
CA ALA A 333 27.76 -2.27 24.84
C ALA A 333 27.33 -2.26 23.38
N ILE A 334 27.34 -1.06 22.80
CA ILE A 334 27.21 -0.79 21.38
C ILE A 334 28.47 -0.08 20.91
N GLU A 335 28.98 -0.48 19.75
CA GLU A 335 30.13 0.13 19.08
C GLU A 335 29.78 0.35 17.60
N ILE A 336 30.13 1.49 17.03
CA ILE A 336 29.92 1.79 15.61
C ILE A 336 31.25 2.11 14.97
N TYR A 337 31.54 1.44 13.86
CA TYR A 337 32.76 1.60 13.08
C TYR A 337 32.45 2.18 11.71
N ASP A 338 33.38 2.97 11.15
CA ASP A 338 33.33 3.32 9.73
C ASP A 338 33.77 2.13 8.84
N ALA A 339 33.69 2.32 7.52
CA ALA A 339 34.08 1.30 6.53
C ALA A 339 35.58 0.91 6.58
N LEU A 340 36.43 1.69 7.24
CA LEU A 340 37.85 1.40 7.43
C LEU A 340 38.13 0.71 8.78
N GLY A 341 37.10 0.45 9.58
CA GLY A 341 37.21 -0.19 10.89
C GLY A 341 37.60 0.77 12.02
N LYS A 342 37.54 2.09 11.79
CA LYS A 342 37.77 3.08 12.86
C LYS A 342 36.51 3.21 13.71
N LEU A 343 36.66 3.17 15.03
CA LEU A 343 35.57 3.38 15.98
C LEU A 343 35.09 4.84 15.93
N ILE A 344 33.79 5.04 15.72
CA ILE A 344 33.10 6.33 15.58
C ILE A 344 32.21 6.61 16.80
N TYR A 345 31.61 5.57 17.37
CA TYR A 345 30.73 5.68 18.53
C TYR A 345 30.90 4.46 19.43
N SER A 346 30.82 4.65 20.75
CA SER A 346 30.75 3.55 21.70
C SER A 346 29.98 3.99 22.95
N GLU A 347 29.10 3.12 23.44
CA GLU A 347 28.32 3.36 24.66
C GLU A 347 28.10 2.06 25.42
N ASN A 348 28.28 2.14 26.76
CA ASN A 348 27.92 1.06 27.67
C ASN A 348 26.46 1.22 28.08
N ILE A 349 25.71 0.13 28.01
CA ILE A 349 24.26 0.16 28.14
C ILE A 349 23.85 -0.15 29.58
N SER A 350 22.98 0.69 30.14
CA SER A 350 22.35 0.47 31.45
C SER A 350 20.83 0.63 31.36
N ASN A 351 20.07 -0.46 31.54
CA ASN A 351 18.60 -0.56 31.71
C ASN A 351 17.68 0.26 30.78
N GLN A 352 18.18 0.81 29.67
CA GLN A 352 17.37 1.44 28.63
C GLN A 352 16.99 0.40 27.56
N ASN A 353 15.89 0.60 26.84
CA ASN A 353 15.45 -0.28 25.75
C ASN A 353 15.64 0.35 24.35
N ALA A 354 16.22 1.54 24.29
CA ALA A 354 16.47 2.30 23.08
C ALA A 354 17.61 3.31 23.29
N ILE A 355 18.37 3.58 22.22
CA ILE A 355 19.37 4.65 22.15
C ILE A 355 19.15 5.48 20.89
N GLU A 356 19.35 6.78 21.01
CA GLU A 356 19.39 7.71 19.89
C GLU A 356 20.79 8.29 19.73
N ILE A 357 21.37 8.13 18.54
CA ILE A 357 22.72 8.57 18.20
C ILE A 357 22.62 9.71 17.19
N ASN A 358 23.17 10.87 17.53
CA ASN A 358 23.30 11.97 16.59
C ASN A 358 24.42 11.67 15.57
N THR A 359 24.02 11.47 14.33
CA THR A 359 24.86 11.18 13.17
C THR A 359 25.05 12.39 12.25
N SER A 360 24.53 13.59 12.57
CA SER A 360 24.57 14.76 11.67
C SER A 360 25.99 15.11 11.18
N ASN A 361 27.00 14.84 12.03
CA ASN A 361 28.40 15.09 11.75
C ASN A 361 29.13 13.92 11.06
N TRP A 362 28.43 12.82 10.76
CA TRP A 362 29.01 11.67 10.08
C TRP A 362 29.10 11.94 8.58
N THR A 363 30.20 11.53 7.99
CA THR A 363 30.38 11.57 6.53
C THR A 363 29.44 10.58 5.84
N LYS A 364 28.97 10.91 4.64
CA LYS A 364 28.18 9.96 3.84
C LYS A 364 28.98 8.69 3.55
N GLY A 365 28.34 7.53 3.68
CA GLY A 365 29.00 6.24 3.53
C GLY A 365 28.35 5.10 4.31
N PHE A 366 29.10 4.02 4.48
CA PHE A 366 28.66 2.85 5.25
C PHE A 366 29.36 2.77 6.60
N TYR A 367 28.59 2.40 7.60
CA TYR A 367 29.03 2.17 8.98
C TYR A 367 28.58 0.78 9.43
N PHE A 368 29.25 0.23 10.43
CA PHE A 368 28.92 -1.06 11.02
C PHE A 368 28.68 -0.92 12.52
N LEU A 369 27.45 -1.15 12.93
CA LEU A 369 27.10 -1.31 14.34
C LEU A 369 27.48 -2.72 14.79
N LYS A 370 28.15 -2.82 15.93
CA LYS A 370 28.35 -4.03 16.72
C LYS A 370 27.63 -3.88 18.05
N ALA A 371 26.91 -4.92 18.46
CA ALA A 371 26.26 -4.99 19.77
C ALA A 371 26.58 -6.33 20.44
N ASN A 372 26.91 -6.29 21.73
CA ASN A 372 27.37 -7.46 22.48
C ASN A 372 26.40 -7.80 23.63
N SER A 373 25.85 -9.02 23.64
CA SER A 373 24.95 -9.53 24.69
C SER A 373 25.63 -10.44 25.71
N GLY A 374 26.96 -10.43 25.79
CA GLY A 374 27.78 -11.31 26.61
C GLY A 374 28.04 -12.69 25.99
N ASN A 375 27.03 -13.30 25.37
CA ASN A 375 27.13 -14.64 24.78
C ASN A 375 27.09 -14.62 23.23
N LYS A 376 26.78 -13.48 22.61
CA LYS A 376 26.66 -13.33 21.16
C LYS A 376 26.97 -11.90 20.72
N GLU A 377 27.64 -11.78 19.57
CA GLU A 377 27.86 -10.52 18.86
C GLU A 377 26.84 -10.39 17.73
N TYR A 378 26.27 -9.20 17.58
CA TYR A 378 25.35 -8.82 16.51
C TYR A 378 25.97 -7.70 15.69
N GLN A 379 25.82 -7.75 14.36
CA GLN A 379 26.37 -6.74 13.46
C GLN A 379 25.31 -6.22 12.49
N PHE A 380 25.23 -4.90 12.32
CA PHE A 380 24.29 -4.23 11.42
C PHE A 380 25.03 -3.23 10.53
N LYS A 381 24.65 -3.16 9.26
CA LYS A 381 25.15 -2.14 8.33
C LYS A 381 24.25 -0.91 8.38
N ILE A 382 24.84 0.26 8.58
CA ILE A 382 24.17 1.56 8.56
C ILE A 382 24.64 2.33 7.32
N VAL A 383 23.71 3.01 6.65
CA VAL A 383 23.97 3.88 5.50
C VAL A 383 23.72 5.33 5.94
N LYS A 384 24.67 6.22 5.68
CA LYS A 384 24.62 7.66 5.95
C LYS A 384 24.69 8.47 4.66
#